data_AF-A0A353HQV5-F1
#
_entry.id   AF-A0A353HQV5-F1
#
_cell.length_a   1.000
_cell.length_b   1.000
_cell.length_c   1.000
_cell.angle_alpha   90.00
_cell.angle_beta   90.00
_cell.angle_gamma   90.00
#
_symmetry.space_group_name_H-M   'P 1'
#
loop_
_entity.id
_entity.type
_entity.pdbx_description
1 polymer ?
#
loop_
_entity_poly.entity_id
_entity_poly.type
_entity_poly.pdbx_seq_one_letter_code
_entity_poly.pdbx_strand_id
1 'polypeptide(L)'
;MTLAQKIGQMTQAEIKTATPDDVKRYYLGSVLNGGGSWPNNNKHATAADWLALANAYYDASMATDMAIKVPVIWGIDAVHGNNNVVGATIYPHNIGLGAAHDPKLASEIGAATAR
;
A
#
# COMPACT_ATOMS: atom_id res chain seq x y z
N MET A 1 -12.93 14.65 16.05
CA MET A 1 -12.64 13.19 16.09
C MET A 1 -12.79 12.68 17.51
N THR A 2 -13.49 11.56 17.68
CA THR A 2 -13.56 10.81 18.95
C THR A 2 -12.23 10.11 19.24
N LEU A 3 -12.07 9.55 20.45
CA LEU A 3 -10.90 8.74 20.78
C LEU A 3 -10.75 7.52 19.85
N ALA A 4 -11.85 6.80 19.60
CA ALA A 4 -11.86 5.65 18.69
C ALA A 4 -11.42 6.03 17.27
N GLN A 5 -11.88 7.18 16.75
CA GLN A 5 -11.47 7.69 15.44
C GLN A 5 -9.97 8.03 15.40
N LYS A 6 -9.42 8.61 16.47
CA LYS A 6 -7.96 8.89 16.54
C LYS A 6 -7.13 7.60 16.58
N ILE A 7 -7.55 6.61 17.38
CA ILE A 7 -6.88 5.31 17.46
C ILE A 7 -6.95 4.59 16.10
N GLY A 8 -8.10 4.61 15.44
CA GLY A 8 -8.27 4.07 14.10
C GLY A 8 -7.28 4.67 13.11
N GLN A 9 -7.13 6.00 13.11
CA GLN A 9 -6.18 6.69 12.24
C GLN A 9 -4.70 6.36 12.53
N MET A 10 -4.38 5.92 13.75
CA MET A 10 -3.04 5.46 14.14
C MET A 10 -2.83 3.96 13.89
N THR A 11 -3.84 3.25 13.38
CA THR A 11 -3.81 1.81 13.16
C THR A 11 -3.57 1.51 11.67
N GLN A 12 -2.59 0.66 11.39
CA GLN A 12 -2.35 0.08 10.06
C GLN A 12 -2.73 -1.40 10.08
N ALA A 13 -3.65 -1.80 9.21
CA ALA A 13 -4.09 -3.20 9.07
C ALA A 13 -3.54 -3.84 7.79
N GLU A 14 -3.47 -5.16 7.74
CA GLU A 14 -2.94 -5.91 6.60
C GLU A 14 -4.08 -6.45 5.72
N ILE A 15 -3.97 -6.34 4.40
CA ILE A 15 -5.09 -6.63 3.47
C ILE A 15 -5.49 -8.11 3.37
N LYS A 16 -4.70 -9.07 3.88
CA LYS A 16 -5.12 -10.47 3.97
C LYS A 16 -6.20 -10.67 5.03
N THR A 17 -6.28 -9.78 6.02
CA THR A 17 -7.20 -9.92 7.16
C THR A 17 -8.17 -8.78 7.29
N ALA A 18 -7.84 -7.58 6.80
CA ALA A 18 -8.71 -6.42 6.82
C ALA A 18 -9.46 -6.24 5.50
N THR A 19 -10.74 -5.95 5.60
CA THR A 19 -11.63 -5.64 4.47
C THR A 19 -11.90 -4.13 4.35
N PRO A 20 -12.46 -3.64 3.24
CA PRO A 20 -12.96 -2.26 3.17
C PRO A 20 -13.95 -1.92 4.29
N ASP A 21 -14.82 -2.86 4.68
CA ASP A 21 -15.75 -2.65 5.78
C ASP A 21 -15.04 -2.42 7.13
N ASP A 22 -13.89 -3.05 7.35
CA ASP A 22 -13.07 -2.81 8.55
C ASP A 22 -12.49 -1.40 8.57
N VAL A 23 -12.10 -0.85 7.42
CA VAL A 23 -11.67 0.56 7.32
C VAL A 23 -12.78 1.50 7.76
N LYS A 24 -14.00 1.26 7.28
CA LYS A 24 -15.17 2.06 7.66
C LYS A 24 -15.53 1.89 9.14
N ARG A 25 -15.54 0.66 9.63
CA ARG A 25 -15.96 0.31 11.00
C ARG A 25 -14.98 0.81 12.06
N TYR A 26 -13.68 0.69 11.79
CA TYR A 26 -12.63 1.00 12.76
C TYR A 26 -11.88 2.31 12.47
N TYR A 27 -12.30 3.06 11.46
CA TYR A 27 -11.68 4.33 11.06
C TYR A 27 -10.19 4.18 10.74
N LEU A 28 -9.81 3.07 10.11
CA LEU A 28 -8.39 2.74 9.87
C LEU A 28 -7.71 3.85 9.07
N GLY A 29 -6.55 4.29 9.55
CA GLY A 29 -5.74 5.31 8.86
C GLY A 29 -4.92 4.73 7.72
N SER A 30 -4.55 3.46 7.81
CA SER A 30 -3.73 2.81 6.78
C SER A 30 -4.08 1.33 6.59
N VAL A 31 -3.86 0.85 5.37
CA VAL A 31 -3.75 -0.57 5.05
C VAL A 31 -2.39 -0.86 4.42
N LEU A 32 -1.90 -2.08 4.56
CA LEU A 32 -0.62 -2.54 4.01
C LEU A 32 -0.85 -3.80 3.18
N ASN A 33 -0.21 -3.89 2.01
CA ASN A 33 0.04 -5.21 1.40
C ASN A 33 1.42 -5.71 1.81
N GLY A 34 1.43 -6.67 2.74
CA GLY A 34 2.66 -7.36 3.10
C GLY A 34 3.17 -8.26 1.96
N GLY A 35 4.36 -8.81 2.16
CA GLY A 35 4.93 -9.81 1.25
C GLY A 35 3.94 -10.95 0.95
N GLY A 36 3.63 -11.15 -0.33
CA GLY A 36 2.71 -12.19 -0.79
C GLY A 36 1.24 -11.96 -0.44
N SER A 37 0.84 -10.72 -0.19
CA SER A 37 -0.56 -10.32 -0.09
C SER A 37 -1.01 -9.72 -1.41
N TRP A 38 -1.99 -10.35 -2.06
CA TRP A 38 -2.46 -9.96 -3.39
C TRP A 38 -3.97 -9.77 -3.40
N PRO A 39 -4.50 -8.90 -4.27
CA PRO A 39 -5.94 -8.83 -4.53
C PRO A 39 -6.50 -10.23 -4.80
N ASN A 40 -7.56 -10.60 -4.08
CA ASN A 40 -8.24 -11.89 -4.21
C ASN A 40 -7.32 -13.13 -4.08
N ASN A 41 -6.20 -13.01 -3.36
CA ASN A 41 -5.14 -14.04 -3.28
C ASN A 41 -4.58 -14.46 -4.65
N ASN A 42 -4.70 -13.61 -5.67
CA ASN A 42 -4.21 -13.88 -7.00
C ASN A 42 -2.80 -13.30 -7.20
N LYS A 43 -1.78 -14.17 -7.21
CA LYS A 43 -0.38 -13.78 -7.47
C LYS A 43 -0.16 -13.09 -8.84
N HIS A 44 -1.10 -13.29 -9.78
CA HIS A 44 -1.08 -12.67 -11.10
C HIS A 44 -2.06 -11.49 -11.22
N ALA A 45 -2.51 -10.92 -10.10
CA ALA A 45 -3.37 -9.74 -10.08
C ALA A 45 -2.75 -8.61 -10.93
N THR A 46 -3.54 -8.11 -11.86
CA THR A 46 -3.16 -7.03 -12.78
C THR A 46 -3.15 -5.70 -12.05
N ALA A 47 -2.50 -4.69 -12.63
CA ALA A 47 -2.55 -3.33 -12.09
C ALA A 47 -4.00 -2.81 -11.93
N ALA A 48 -4.91 -3.23 -12.80
CA ALA A 48 -6.33 -2.89 -12.69
C ALA A 48 -7.00 -3.56 -11.47
N ASP A 49 -6.64 -4.80 -11.13
CA ASP A 49 -7.15 -5.47 -9.93
C ASP A 49 -6.67 -4.77 -8.64
N TRP A 50 -5.41 -4.33 -8.62
CA TRP A 50 -4.86 -3.52 -7.52
C TRP A 50 -5.58 -2.18 -7.39
N LEU A 51 -5.80 -1.48 -8.51
CA LEU A 51 -6.51 -0.21 -8.52
C LEU A 51 -7.96 -0.37 -8.05
N ALA A 52 -8.66 -1.41 -8.50
CA ALA A 52 -10.03 -1.69 -8.08
C ALA A 52 -10.11 -1.92 -6.56
N LEU A 53 -9.17 -2.68 -5.99
CA LEU A 53 -9.11 -2.91 -4.55
C LEU A 53 -8.76 -1.63 -3.79
N ALA A 54 -7.78 -0.84 -4.27
CA ALA A 54 -7.41 0.44 -3.68
C ALA A 54 -8.59 1.43 -3.64
N ASN A 55 -9.36 1.51 -4.73
CA ASN A 55 -10.58 2.33 -4.78
C ASN A 55 -11.62 1.85 -3.76
N ALA A 56 -11.82 0.54 -3.58
CA ALA A 56 -12.75 0.02 -2.59
C ALA A 56 -12.39 0.43 -1.15
N TYR A 57 -11.10 0.36 -0.78
CA TYR A 57 -10.64 0.85 0.53
C TYR A 57 -10.77 2.36 0.67
N TYR A 58 -10.45 3.13 -0.37
CA TYR A 58 -10.66 4.58 -0.40
C TYR A 58 -12.13 4.94 -0.17
N ASP A 59 -13.05 4.36 -0.94
CA ASP A 59 -14.48 4.61 -0.85
C ASP A 59 -15.01 4.30 0.55
N ALA A 60 -14.55 3.21 1.17
CA ALA A 60 -14.91 2.86 2.54
C ALA A 60 -14.43 3.91 3.56
N SER A 61 -13.22 4.44 3.42
CA SER A 61 -12.71 5.52 4.28
C SER A 61 -13.51 6.82 4.17
N MET A 62 -14.04 7.10 2.96
CA MET A 62 -14.88 8.27 2.69
C MET A 62 -16.33 8.07 3.16
N ALA A 63 -16.77 6.83 3.35
CA ALA A 63 -18.12 6.45 3.79
C ALA A 63 -18.28 6.31 5.32
N THR A 64 -17.25 6.67 6.11
CA THR A 64 -17.32 6.71 7.59
C THR A 64 -18.38 7.70 8.07
N ASP A 65 -18.72 7.74 9.36
CA ASP A 65 -19.58 8.76 9.95
C ASP A 65 -18.81 10.00 10.49
N MET A 66 -17.48 10.03 10.32
CA MET A 66 -16.63 11.11 10.80
C MET A 66 -17.06 12.47 10.23
N ALA A 67 -17.07 13.51 11.07
CA ALA A 67 -17.41 14.87 10.62
C ALA A 67 -16.48 15.37 9.51
N ILE A 68 -15.19 15.02 9.57
CA ILE A 68 -14.20 15.24 8.52
C ILE A 68 -13.73 13.86 8.08
N LYS A 69 -13.93 13.51 6.81
CA LYS A 69 -13.46 12.24 6.24
C LYS A 69 -11.94 12.32 6.06
N VAL A 70 -11.24 11.25 6.45
CA VAL A 70 -9.80 11.13 6.25
C VAL A 70 -9.56 9.92 5.34
N PRO A 71 -8.98 10.09 4.15
CA PRO A 71 -8.69 8.99 3.25
C PRO A 71 -7.69 8.01 3.88
N VAL A 72 -7.94 6.72 3.71
CA VAL A 72 -6.98 5.67 4.07
C VAL A 72 -5.75 5.74 3.15
N ILE A 73 -4.56 5.55 3.72
CA ILE A 73 -3.32 5.41 2.94
C ILE A 73 -2.92 3.94 2.78
N TRP A 74 -2.52 3.56 1.57
CA TRP A 74 -2.03 2.22 1.24
C TRP A 74 -0.50 2.17 1.28
N GLY A 75 0.06 1.30 2.12
CA GLY A 75 1.48 0.98 2.17
C GLY A 75 1.85 -0.29 1.41
N ILE A 76 3.08 -0.33 0.88
CA ILE A 76 3.66 -1.49 0.18
C ILE A 76 5.17 -1.56 0.43
N ASP A 77 5.71 -2.78 0.48
CA ASP A 77 7.16 -3.03 0.54
C ASP A 77 7.80 -3.00 -0.87
N ALA A 78 8.03 -1.82 -1.42
CA ALA A 78 8.70 -1.63 -2.72
C ALA A 78 10.24 -1.56 -2.60
N VAL A 79 10.86 -2.63 -2.10
CA VAL A 79 12.28 -2.63 -1.67
C VAL A 79 13.33 -2.80 -2.78
N HIS A 80 12.91 -3.12 -4.00
CA HIS A 80 13.78 -3.22 -5.18
C HIS A 80 12.95 -3.11 -6.47
N GLY A 81 12.13 -2.06 -6.53
CA GLY A 81 10.99 -1.94 -7.44
C GLY A 81 9.69 -2.34 -6.75
N ASN A 82 8.56 -2.20 -7.46
CA ASN A 82 7.23 -2.62 -6.98
C ASN A 82 7.08 -4.17 -7.06
N ASN A 83 7.92 -4.85 -6.29
CA ASN A 83 8.27 -6.26 -6.42
C ASN A 83 7.12 -7.25 -6.12
N ASN A 84 6.03 -6.79 -5.51
CA ASN A 84 4.84 -7.61 -5.28
C ASN A 84 3.88 -7.65 -6.49
N VAL A 85 4.05 -6.76 -7.47
CA VAL A 85 3.16 -6.66 -8.63
C VAL A 85 3.76 -7.43 -9.81
N VAL A 86 2.96 -8.33 -10.39
CA VAL A 86 3.38 -9.10 -11.56
C VAL A 86 3.71 -8.18 -12.74
N GLY A 87 4.86 -8.40 -13.38
CA GLY A 87 5.31 -7.60 -14.52
C GLY A 87 6.03 -6.30 -14.15
N ALA A 88 6.14 -5.96 -12.85
CA ALA A 88 6.96 -4.83 -12.42
C ALA A 88 8.45 -5.11 -12.63
N THR A 89 9.22 -4.06 -12.94
CA THR A 89 10.69 -4.12 -13.00
C THR A 89 11.26 -4.50 -11.64
N ILE A 90 12.16 -5.47 -11.64
CA ILE A 90 12.90 -5.90 -10.44
C ILE A 90 14.33 -5.38 -10.56
N TYR A 91 14.71 -4.47 -9.67
CA TYR A 91 16.05 -3.90 -9.62
C TYR A 91 17.01 -4.78 -8.80
N PRO A 92 18.34 -4.60 -8.96
CA PRO A 92 19.31 -5.19 -8.04
C PRO A 92 18.96 -4.81 -6.59
N HIS A 93 19.09 -5.78 -5.68
CA HIS A 93 18.97 -5.50 -4.26
C HIS A 93 20.05 -4.52 -3.77
N ASN A 94 19.81 -3.91 -2.61
CA ASN A 94 20.64 -2.84 -2.06
C ASN A 94 22.14 -3.15 -1.97
N ILE A 95 22.54 -4.41 -1.79
CA ILE A 95 23.97 -4.78 -1.83
C ILE A 95 24.60 -4.54 -3.20
N GLY A 96 23.89 -4.83 -4.29
CA GLY A 96 24.34 -4.56 -5.65
C GLY A 96 24.34 -3.07 -5.98
N LEU A 97 23.34 -2.33 -5.49
CA LEU A 97 23.33 -0.87 -5.62
C LEU A 97 24.48 -0.21 -4.84
N GLY A 98 24.80 -0.74 -3.65
CA GLY A 98 25.96 -0.30 -2.87
C GLY A 98 27.28 -0.56 -3.60
N ALA A 99 27.42 -1.75 -4.21
CA ALA A 99 28.60 -2.10 -5.00
C ALA A 99 28.75 -1.26 -6.29
N ALA A 100 27.65 -0.71 -6.81
CA ALA A 100 27.69 0.18 -7.97
C ALA A 100 28.29 1.56 -7.65
N HIS A 101 28.33 1.97 -6.37
CA HIS A 101 28.85 3.26 -5.91
C HIS A 101 28.25 4.47 -6.66
N ASP A 102 26.98 4.39 -7.06
CA ASP A 102 26.29 5.43 -7.82
C ASP A 102 24.99 5.88 -7.12
N PRO A 103 25.05 6.95 -6.31
CA PRO A 103 23.87 7.51 -5.65
C PRO A 103 22.83 8.10 -6.63
N LYS A 104 23.27 8.57 -7.81
CA LYS A 104 22.36 9.13 -8.83
C LYS A 104 21.51 8.01 -9.41
N LEU A 105 22.13 6.88 -9.74
CA LEU A 105 21.42 5.67 -10.16
C LEU A 105 20.40 5.22 -9.10
N ALA A 106 20.78 5.17 -7.82
CA ALA A 106 19.86 4.81 -6.75
C ALA A 106 18.66 5.76 -6.65
N SER A 107 18.89 7.07 -6.82
CA SER A 107 17.82 8.08 -6.86
C SER A 107 16.89 7.91 -8.07
N GLU A 108 17.45 7.62 -9.25
CA GLU A 108 16.68 7.35 -10.47
C GLU A 108 15.83 6.08 -10.34
N ILE A 109 16.36 5.02 -9.71
CA ILE A 109 15.62 3.80 -9.38
C ILE A 109 14.47 4.10 -8.41
N GLY A 110 14.70 4.92 -7.39
CA GLY A 110 13.66 5.37 -6.47
C GLY A 110 12.54 6.13 -7.19
N ALA A 111 12.90 7.07 -8.08
CA ALA A 111 11.94 7.82 -8.88
C ALA A 111 11.18 6.93 -9.88
N ALA A 112 11.83 5.93 -10.47
CA ALA A 112 11.19 4.95 -11.35
C ALA A 112 10.26 3.99 -10.58
N THR A 113 10.61 3.63 -9.34
CA THR A 113 9.78 2.80 -8.46
C THR A 113 8.51 3.52 -7.99
N ALA A 114 8.55 4.85 -7.89
CA ALA A 114 7.42 5.68 -7.46
C ALA A 114 6.36 5.95 -8.55
N ARG A 115 6.65 5.61 -9.82
CA ARG A 115 5.74 5.81 -10.96
C ARG A 115 4.80 4.61 -11.12
#